data_AF-A6K8V6-F1
#
_entry.id   AF-A6K8V6-F1
#
_cell.length_a   1.000
_cell.length_b   1.000
_cell.length_c   1.000
_cell.angle_alpha   90.00
_cell.angle_beta   90.00
_cell.angle_gamma   90.00
#
_symmetry.space_group_name_H-M   'P 1'
#
loop_
_entity.id
_entity.type
_entity.pdbx_description
1 polymer ?
#
loop_
_entity_poly.entity_id
_entity_poly.type
_entity_poly.pdbx_seq_one_letter_code
_entity_poly.pdbx_strand_id
1 'polypeptide(L)'
;MWTKDEVVQVLLGAHSLSSPEPYKHLYDVQSVVLHPGSRPDSVEDDLMLFKLSHNASLGPHVRPLPLQREDREVKPGTLCDVAGWGVVTHAGRRPDVLQQLTVSIMDRNTCNLRTYHDRAITKNMMCAESNRRDTCRGDSGGPLVCGDAVEAVVTWGSRVCGNRRKPGVFTRVATYVPWIENVLSGNVSVNVTA
;
A
#
# COMPACT_ATOMS: atom_id res chain seq x y z
N MET A 1 -14.35 -2.77 8.45
CA MET A 1 -15.10 -1.58 8.86
C MET A 1 -14.92 -1.49 10.36
N TRP A 2 -14.20 -0.47 10.82
CA TRP A 2 -13.75 -0.34 12.21
C TRP A 2 -14.93 -0.09 13.14
N THR A 3 -14.86 -0.59 14.37
CA THR A 3 -15.84 -0.27 15.41
C THR A 3 -15.38 0.92 16.23
N LYS A 4 -16.34 1.58 16.89
CA LYS A 4 -16.17 2.82 17.68
C LYS A 4 -15.14 2.75 18.82
N ASP A 5 -14.65 1.55 19.13
CA ASP A 5 -13.73 1.24 20.23
C ASP A 5 -12.32 0.81 19.74
N GLU A 6 -12.08 0.76 18.43
CA GLU A 6 -10.78 0.35 17.88
C GLU A 6 -9.80 1.53 17.80
N VAL A 7 -8.67 1.40 18.51
CA VAL A 7 -7.59 2.38 18.50
C VAL A 7 -6.73 2.17 17.25
N VAL A 8 -6.63 3.20 16.40
CA VAL A 8 -5.78 3.20 15.20
C VAL A 8 -4.51 4.01 15.47
N GLN A 9 -3.35 3.39 15.23
CA GLN A 9 -2.03 4.00 15.42
C GLN A 9 -1.12 3.70 14.24
N VAL A 10 -0.11 4.55 14.03
CA VAL A 10 0.91 4.40 12.98
C VAL A 10 2.28 4.28 13.65
N LEU A 11 2.98 3.18 13.40
CA LEU A 11 4.34 2.94 13.89
C LEU A 11 5.36 3.38 12.84
N LEU A 12 6.23 4.33 13.19
CA LEU A 12 7.32 4.79 12.32
C LEU A 12 8.69 4.46 12.93
N GLY A 13 9.72 4.42 12.09
CA GLY A 13 11.11 4.19 12.51
C GLY A 13 11.39 2.77 12.97
N ALA A 14 10.53 1.82 12.58
CA ALA A 14 10.59 0.43 13.01
C ALA A 14 11.25 -0.49 11.97
N HIS A 15 12.09 -1.42 12.44
CA HIS A 15 12.42 -2.64 11.70
C HIS A 15 11.73 -3.85 12.36
N SER A 16 11.96 -4.06 13.66
CA SER A 16 11.26 -5.05 14.49
C SER A 16 9.98 -4.45 15.07
N LEU A 17 8.88 -5.21 15.02
CA LEU A 17 7.63 -4.82 15.66
C LEU A 17 7.74 -4.90 17.19
N SER A 18 8.39 -5.94 17.73
CA SER A 18 8.47 -6.19 19.17
C SER A 18 9.68 -5.58 19.87
N SER A 19 10.85 -5.53 19.22
CA SER A 19 12.11 -5.14 19.87
C SER A 19 12.23 -3.63 20.02
N PRO A 20 12.71 -3.08 21.16
CA PRO A 20 12.92 -1.64 21.31
C PRO A 20 13.95 -1.11 20.31
N GLU A 21 13.67 0.04 19.68
CA GLU A 21 14.53 0.69 18.69
C GLU A 21 14.55 2.21 18.93
N PRO A 22 15.71 2.88 18.78
CA PRO A 22 15.90 4.25 19.27
C PRO A 22 15.02 5.31 18.59
N TYR A 23 14.61 5.07 17.35
CA TYR A 23 13.77 5.98 16.56
C TYR A 23 12.35 5.44 16.34
N LYS A 24 12.02 4.30 16.97
CA LYS A 24 10.71 3.69 16.82
C LYS A 24 9.69 4.42 17.69
N HIS A 25 8.65 4.92 17.05
CA HIS A 25 7.61 5.68 17.74
C HIS A 25 6.22 5.34 17.20
N LEU A 26 5.27 5.19 18.11
CA LEU A 26 3.88 4.90 17.82
C LEU A 26 3.08 6.20 17.92
N TYR A 27 2.44 6.57 16.82
CA TYR A 27 1.67 7.81 16.68
C TYR A 27 0.18 7.50 16.67
N ASP A 28 -0.60 8.20 17.50
CA ASP A 28 -2.05 8.16 17.40
C ASP A 28 -2.53 8.85 16.12
N VAL A 29 -3.69 8.42 15.62
CA VAL A 29 -4.33 9.00 14.44
C VAL A 29 -5.39 10.01 14.88
N GLN A 30 -5.24 11.27 14.47
CA GLN A 30 -6.27 12.31 14.65
C GLN A 30 -7.42 12.14 13.67
N SER A 31 -7.14 11.72 12.43
CA SER A 31 -8.19 11.53 11.45
C SER A 31 -7.87 10.52 10.37
N VAL A 32 -8.92 9.83 9.91
CA VAL A 32 -8.89 8.86 8.81
C VAL A 32 -9.69 9.44 7.64
N VAL A 33 -9.10 9.48 6.45
CA VAL A 33 -9.76 9.96 5.24
C VAL A 33 -9.71 8.87 4.19
N LEU A 34 -10.83 8.16 4.02
CA LEU A 34 -11.01 7.17 2.95
C LEU A 34 -11.21 7.91 1.63
N HIS A 35 -10.67 7.36 0.53
CA HIS A 35 -11.00 7.87 -0.79
C HIS A 35 -12.53 7.74 -1.02
N PRO A 36 -13.23 8.78 -1.52
CA PRO A 36 -14.70 8.77 -1.64
C PRO A 36 -15.26 7.65 -2.53
N GLY A 37 -14.46 7.15 -3.48
CA GLY A 37 -14.83 6.04 -4.35
C GLY A 37 -14.51 4.65 -3.78
N SER A 38 -13.81 4.56 -2.64
CA SER A 38 -13.49 3.29 -1.99
C SER A 38 -14.76 2.60 -1.50
N ARG A 39 -14.87 1.29 -1.75
CA ARG A 39 -15.99 0.45 -1.29
C ARG A 39 -15.51 -0.90 -0.80
N PRO A 40 -16.14 -1.49 0.24
CA PRO A 40 -15.71 -2.79 0.79
C PRO A 40 -15.75 -3.96 -0.20
N ASP A 41 -16.58 -3.88 -1.24
CA ASP A 41 -16.79 -4.89 -2.27
C ASP A 41 -16.00 -4.63 -3.56
N SER A 42 -15.17 -3.58 -3.58
CA SER A 42 -14.36 -3.17 -4.73
C SER A 42 -12.89 -3.08 -4.35
N VAL A 43 -12.03 -3.31 -5.35
CA VAL A 43 -10.58 -3.03 -5.25
C VAL A 43 -10.22 -1.69 -5.90
N GLU A 44 -11.18 -1.01 -6.53
CA GLU A 44 -11.00 0.34 -7.05
C GLU A 44 -10.89 1.36 -5.93
N ASP A 45 -10.10 2.41 -6.17
CA ASP A 45 -10.00 3.55 -5.26
C ASP A 45 -9.59 3.16 -3.82
N ASP A 46 -8.88 2.06 -3.66
CA ASP A 46 -8.44 1.52 -2.37
C ASP A 46 -7.24 2.31 -1.81
N LEU A 47 -7.52 3.53 -1.35
CA LEU A 47 -6.59 4.43 -0.69
C LEU A 47 -7.24 5.07 0.54
N MET A 48 -6.42 5.29 1.57
CA MET A 48 -6.79 6.10 2.72
C MET A 48 -5.60 6.93 3.20
N LEU A 49 -5.90 8.08 3.79
CA LEU A 49 -4.91 8.93 4.43
C LEU A 49 -5.15 8.97 5.94
N PHE A 50 -4.08 8.78 6.70
CA PHE A 50 -4.07 8.96 8.14
C PHE A 50 -3.36 10.26 8.49
N LYS A 51 -4.03 11.12 9.24
CA LYS A 51 -3.41 12.29 9.85
C LYS A 51 -2.99 11.94 11.27
N LEU A 52 -1.70 12.01 11.55
CA LEU A 52 -1.16 11.79 12.89
C LEU A 52 -1.65 12.89 13.84
N SER A 53 -1.81 12.55 15.12
CA SER A 53 -2.22 13.48 16.18
C SER A 53 -1.20 14.58 16.44
N HIS A 54 0.06 14.32 16.12
CA HIS A 54 1.16 15.26 16.21
C HIS A 54 2.20 14.97 15.12
N ASN A 55 3.08 15.93 14.86
CA ASN A 55 4.09 15.83 13.80
C ASN A 55 5.08 14.69 14.08
N ALA A 56 5.36 13.90 13.04
CA ALA A 56 6.39 12.87 13.10
C ALA A 56 7.79 13.51 13.26
N SER A 57 8.63 12.89 14.10
CA SER A 57 10.02 13.30 14.28
C SER A 57 10.87 12.71 13.16
N LEU A 58 11.27 13.55 12.20
CA LEU A 58 12.07 13.10 11.06
C LEU A 58 13.54 12.87 11.46
N GLY A 59 14.17 11.91 10.81
CA GLY A 59 15.55 11.54 11.08
C GLY A 59 16.05 10.39 10.20
N PRO A 60 17.18 9.76 10.56
CA PRO A 60 17.79 8.70 9.76
C PRO A 60 16.91 7.47 9.51
N HIS A 61 15.88 7.23 10.33
CA HIS A 61 14.97 6.08 10.22
C HIS A 61 13.52 6.48 9.94
N VAL A 62 13.23 7.79 9.87
CA VAL A 62 11.89 8.32 9.57
C VAL A 62 12.04 9.44 8.56
N ARG A 63 11.73 9.14 7.30
CA ARG A 63 11.77 10.12 6.21
C ARG A 63 10.68 9.83 5.19
N PRO A 64 9.93 10.84 4.72
CA PRO A 64 8.98 10.68 3.64
C PRO A 64 9.67 10.26 2.34
N LEU A 65 9.00 9.43 1.53
CA LEU A 65 9.39 9.12 0.16
C LEU A 65 8.47 9.90 -0.80
N PRO A 66 8.99 10.49 -1.89
CA PRO A 66 8.14 11.23 -2.82
C PRO A 66 7.14 10.29 -3.51
N LEU A 67 5.96 10.82 -3.84
CA LEU A 67 4.98 10.13 -4.67
C LEU A 67 5.32 10.35 -6.14
N GLN A 68 5.06 9.33 -6.98
CA GLN A 68 5.00 9.52 -8.42
C GLN A 68 3.87 10.50 -8.75
N ARG A 69 4.20 11.56 -9.49
CA ARG A 69 3.25 12.61 -9.90
C ARG A 69 2.89 12.55 -11.37
N GLU A 70 3.77 12.01 -12.19
CA GLU A 70 3.51 11.85 -13.61
C GLU A 70 2.62 10.62 -13.82
N ASP A 71 1.44 10.81 -14.42
CA ASP A 71 0.57 9.70 -14.83
C ASP A 71 1.17 9.00 -16.05
N ARG A 72 2.10 8.08 -15.77
CA ARG A 72 2.74 7.22 -16.77
C ARG A 72 2.69 5.76 -16.37
N GLU A 73 2.64 4.88 -17.36
CA GLU A 73 2.79 3.44 -17.13
C GLU A 73 4.25 3.10 -16.78
N VAL A 74 4.44 2.22 -15.81
CA VAL A 74 5.75 1.57 -15.62
C VAL A 74 5.89 0.45 -16.65
N LYS A 75 7.04 0.42 -17.32
CA LYS A 75 7.29 -0.57 -18.37
C LYS A 75 7.25 -1.99 -17.80
N PRO A 76 6.61 -2.95 -18.47
CA PRO A 76 6.69 -4.37 -18.08
C PRO A 76 8.14 -4.84 -17.98
N GLY A 77 8.43 -5.68 -16.99
CA GLY A 77 9.79 -6.15 -16.68
C GLY A 77 10.61 -5.19 -15.81
N THR A 78 10.11 -3.97 -15.54
CA THR A 78 10.76 -3.08 -14.57
C THR A 78 10.75 -3.74 -13.19
N LEU A 79 11.89 -3.69 -12.50
CA LEU A 79 12.01 -4.18 -11.14
C LEU A 79 11.68 -3.06 -10.15
N CYS A 80 10.75 -3.35 -9.24
CA CYS A 80 10.32 -2.45 -8.19
C CYS A 80 10.34 -3.17 -6.85
N ASP A 81 10.54 -2.43 -5.76
CA ASP A 81 10.64 -2.99 -4.42
C ASP A 81 9.34 -2.77 -3.66
N VAL A 82 8.93 -3.81 -2.92
CA VAL A 82 7.82 -3.75 -1.97
C VAL A 82 8.30 -4.28 -0.63
N ALA A 83 7.89 -3.63 0.46
CA ALA A 83 8.26 -4.03 1.81
C ALA A 83 7.03 -4.07 2.74
N GLY A 84 7.03 -4.99 3.70
CA GLY A 84 5.93 -5.16 4.64
C GLY A 84 6.18 -6.19 5.73
N TRP A 85 5.28 -6.20 6.71
CA TRP A 85 5.23 -7.17 7.82
C TRP A 85 4.11 -8.21 7.63
N GLY A 86 3.65 -8.41 6.39
CA GLY A 86 2.67 -9.42 6.04
C GLY A 86 3.15 -10.85 6.25
N VAL A 87 2.23 -11.81 6.12
CA VAL A 87 2.54 -13.22 6.36
C VAL A 87 3.57 -13.75 5.35
N VAL A 88 4.55 -14.48 5.85
CA VAL A 88 5.69 -15.01 5.06
C VAL A 88 5.58 -16.50 4.75
N THR A 89 4.50 -17.14 5.18
CA THR A 89 4.21 -18.55 4.90
C THR A 89 2.71 -18.74 4.66
N HIS A 90 2.33 -19.76 3.90
CA HIS A 90 0.93 -20.12 3.68
C HIS A 90 0.18 -20.46 4.98
N ALA A 91 0.89 -20.98 5.99
CA ALA A 91 0.36 -21.24 7.32
C ALA A 91 0.08 -19.98 8.15
N GLY A 92 0.45 -18.79 7.66
CA GLY A 92 0.14 -17.52 8.31
C GLY A 92 1.19 -17.02 9.30
N ARG A 93 2.42 -17.55 9.30
CA ARG A 93 3.53 -17.01 10.11
C ARG A 93 3.73 -15.53 9.81
N ARG A 94 3.67 -14.69 10.84
CA ARG A 94 3.96 -13.25 10.78
C ARG A 94 5.44 -13.01 11.13
N PRO A 95 6.19 -12.25 10.34
CA PRO A 95 7.55 -11.87 10.68
C PRO A 95 7.55 -10.77 11.75
N ASP A 96 8.53 -10.81 12.65
CA ASP A 96 8.75 -9.70 13.59
C ASP A 96 9.45 -8.52 12.92
N VAL A 97 10.35 -8.80 11.98
CA VAL A 97 11.14 -7.80 11.27
C VAL A 97 10.60 -7.53 9.86
N LEU A 98 10.79 -6.30 9.37
CA LEU A 98 10.37 -5.88 8.03
C LEU A 98 10.98 -6.80 6.96
N GLN A 99 10.13 -7.27 6.05
CA GLN A 99 10.55 -8.05 4.89
C GLN A 99 10.50 -7.18 3.63
N GLN A 100 11.29 -7.55 2.61
CA GLN A 100 11.22 -6.92 1.30
C GLN A 100 11.25 -7.94 0.18
N LEU A 101 10.70 -7.54 -0.96
CA LEU A 101 10.72 -8.31 -2.20
C LEU A 101 10.85 -7.35 -3.38
N THR A 102 11.76 -7.67 -4.29
CA THR A 102 11.80 -7.07 -5.63
C THR A 102 10.86 -7.85 -6.56
N VAL A 103 9.92 -7.15 -7.18
CA VAL A 103 8.92 -7.71 -8.11
C VAL A 103 9.09 -7.14 -9.52
N SER A 104 8.73 -7.95 -10.52
CA SER A 104 8.73 -7.54 -11.93
C SER A 104 7.34 -7.03 -12.32
N ILE A 105 7.27 -5.82 -12.87
CA ILE A 105 6.01 -5.23 -13.34
C ILE A 105 5.45 -6.03 -14.51
N MET A 106 4.14 -6.30 -14.46
CA MET A 106 3.40 -7.00 -15.51
C MET A 106 2.56 -6.00 -16.31
N ASP A 107 2.53 -6.19 -17.62
CA ASP A 107 1.64 -5.45 -18.52
C ASP A 107 0.16 -5.58 -18.11
N ARG A 108 -0.56 -4.45 -18.09
CA ARG A 108 -1.97 -4.43 -17.66
C ARG A 108 -2.86 -5.28 -18.56
N ASN A 109 -2.66 -5.26 -19.88
CA ASN A 109 -3.48 -6.05 -20.81
C ASN A 109 -3.29 -7.55 -20.56
N THR A 110 -2.05 -7.96 -20.30
CA THR A 110 -1.72 -9.32 -19.88
C THR A 110 -2.40 -9.67 -18.56
N CYS A 111 -2.30 -8.80 -17.56
CA CYS A 111 -2.93 -8.98 -16.25
C CYS A 111 -4.47 -9.11 -16.34
N ASN A 112 -5.07 -8.50 -17.35
CA ASN A 112 -6.50 -8.54 -17.65
C ASN A 112 -6.96 -9.71 -18.52
N LEU A 113 -6.07 -10.59 -19.00
CA LEU A 113 -6.51 -11.79 -19.71
C LEU A 113 -7.40 -12.64 -18.79
N ARG A 114 -8.34 -13.38 -19.39
CA ARG A 114 -9.27 -14.29 -18.69
C ARG A 114 -8.57 -15.29 -17.77
N THR A 115 -7.34 -15.68 -18.09
CA THR A 115 -6.54 -16.61 -17.28
C THR A 115 -5.95 -15.98 -16.01
N TYR A 116 -6.04 -14.66 -15.86
CA TYR A 116 -5.51 -13.90 -14.72
C TYR A 116 -6.64 -13.23 -13.93
N HIS A 117 -6.85 -11.92 -14.11
CA HIS A 117 -7.87 -11.13 -13.39
C HIS A 117 -9.09 -10.76 -14.24
N ASP A 118 -9.19 -11.27 -15.46
CA ASP A 118 -10.40 -11.20 -16.30
C ASP A 118 -11.05 -9.81 -16.35
N ARG A 119 -10.30 -8.84 -16.85
CA ARG A 119 -10.71 -7.43 -17.04
C ARG A 119 -10.94 -6.60 -15.76
N ALA A 120 -10.62 -7.12 -14.57
CA ALA A 120 -10.80 -6.37 -13.32
C ALA A 120 -9.77 -5.23 -13.09
N ILE A 121 -8.66 -5.20 -13.82
CA ILE A 121 -7.56 -4.26 -13.58
C ILE A 121 -7.76 -2.98 -14.38
N THR A 122 -8.08 -1.90 -13.68
CA THR A 122 -8.37 -0.58 -14.30
C THR A 122 -7.09 0.21 -14.61
N LYS A 123 -7.24 1.38 -15.24
CA LYS A 123 -6.12 2.31 -15.51
C LYS A 123 -5.49 2.91 -14.25
N ASN A 124 -6.22 2.88 -13.14
CA ASN A 124 -5.76 3.35 -11.83
C ASN A 124 -4.99 2.24 -11.08
N MET A 125 -4.83 1.07 -11.70
CA MET A 125 -4.15 -0.08 -11.14
C MET A 125 -2.98 -0.52 -12.01
N MET A 126 -2.05 -1.22 -11.38
CA MET A 126 -0.94 -1.91 -12.03
C MET A 126 -0.74 -3.29 -11.41
N CYS A 127 -0.01 -4.15 -12.12
CA CYS A 127 0.26 -5.51 -11.69
C CYS A 127 1.76 -5.79 -11.58
N ALA A 128 2.10 -6.74 -10.73
CA ALA A 128 3.42 -7.37 -10.70
C ALA A 128 3.29 -8.89 -10.70
N GLU A 129 4.33 -9.57 -11.17
CA GLU A 129 4.41 -11.02 -11.11
C GLU A 129 4.31 -11.55 -9.68
N SER A 130 3.64 -12.69 -9.51
CA SER A 130 3.33 -13.28 -8.20
C SER A 130 3.72 -14.76 -8.10
N ASN A 131 4.66 -15.23 -8.94
CA ASN A 131 5.03 -16.65 -8.96
C ASN A 131 5.92 -17.02 -7.76
N ARG A 132 5.36 -17.71 -6.77
CA ARG A 132 5.99 -18.14 -5.50
C ARG A 132 6.46 -17.02 -4.57
N ARG A 133 6.90 -15.88 -5.11
CA ARG A 133 7.26 -14.66 -4.39
C ARG A 133 6.18 -13.62 -4.67
N ASP A 134 5.63 -13.03 -3.61
CA ASP A 134 4.42 -12.22 -3.73
C ASP A 134 4.19 -11.40 -2.45
N THR A 135 3.40 -10.33 -2.56
CA THR A 135 2.78 -9.69 -1.40
C THR A 135 1.65 -10.56 -0.87
N CYS A 136 1.32 -10.43 0.41
CA CYS A 136 0.31 -11.26 1.05
C CYS A 136 -0.48 -10.52 2.14
N ARG A 137 -1.30 -11.27 2.89
CA ARG A 137 -2.12 -10.72 3.98
C ARG A 137 -1.26 -9.97 4.98
N GLY A 138 -1.57 -8.69 5.19
CA GLY A 138 -0.82 -7.79 6.07
C GLY A 138 0.15 -6.85 5.33
N ASP A 139 0.37 -7.03 4.03
CA ASP A 139 1.16 -6.09 3.22
C ASP A 139 0.30 -4.99 2.56
N SER A 140 -1.03 -5.12 2.59
CA SER A 140 -1.97 -4.10 2.06
C SER A 140 -1.72 -2.73 2.70
N GLY A 141 -1.71 -1.68 1.87
CA GLY A 141 -1.31 -0.32 2.28
C GLY A 141 0.20 -0.07 2.19
N GLY A 142 1.03 -1.11 2.02
CA GLY A 142 2.47 -0.96 1.80
C GLY A 142 2.79 -0.32 0.45
N PRO A 143 3.92 0.42 0.34
CA PRO A 143 4.32 1.06 -0.91
C PRO A 143 4.99 0.06 -1.87
N LEU A 144 4.70 0.21 -3.16
CA LEU A 144 5.53 -0.28 -4.26
C LEU A 144 6.39 0.88 -4.75
N VAL A 145 7.70 0.73 -4.67
CA VAL A 145 8.69 1.74 -5.01
C VAL A 145 9.39 1.37 -6.31
N CYS A 146 9.30 2.24 -7.32
CA CYS A 146 9.98 2.07 -8.60
C CYS A 146 10.95 3.25 -8.79
N GLY A 147 12.25 2.99 -8.75
CA GLY A 147 13.25 4.06 -8.73
C GLY A 147 13.29 4.77 -7.38
N ASP A 148 13.06 6.07 -7.36
CA ASP A 148 13.15 6.93 -6.16
C ASP A 148 11.80 7.40 -5.60
N ALA A 149 10.68 6.92 -6.16
CA ALA A 149 9.34 7.33 -5.79
C ALA A 149 8.40 6.16 -5.50
N VAL A 150 7.40 6.41 -4.64
CA VAL A 150 6.25 5.51 -4.48
C VAL A 150 5.44 5.56 -5.77
N GLU A 151 5.34 4.43 -6.45
CA GLU A 151 4.60 4.31 -7.70
C GLU A 151 3.15 3.84 -7.45
N ALA A 152 2.97 2.95 -6.48
CA ALA A 152 1.68 2.37 -6.16
C ALA A 152 1.56 1.89 -4.70
N VAL A 153 0.35 1.53 -4.27
CA VAL A 153 0.03 0.98 -2.96
C VAL A 153 -0.52 -0.44 -3.11
N VAL A 154 -0.09 -1.38 -2.27
CA VAL A 154 -0.59 -2.77 -2.29
C VAL A 154 -2.09 -2.80 -1.96
N THR A 155 -2.91 -3.40 -2.82
CA THR A 155 -4.35 -3.61 -2.61
C THR A 155 -4.70 -5.11 -2.62
N TRP A 156 -5.99 -5.43 -2.51
CA TRP A 156 -6.58 -6.76 -2.65
C TRP A 156 -6.01 -7.79 -1.66
N GLY A 157 -5.98 -7.44 -0.38
CA GLY A 157 -5.37 -8.27 0.68
C GLY A 157 -5.99 -9.67 0.84
N SER A 158 -7.19 -9.93 0.31
CA SER A 158 -7.84 -11.25 0.32
C SER A 158 -7.40 -12.18 -0.82
N ARG A 159 -6.59 -11.69 -1.77
CA ARG A 159 -6.07 -12.47 -2.90
C ARG A 159 -5.19 -13.64 -2.43
N VAL A 160 -5.22 -14.75 -3.16
CA VAL A 160 -4.30 -15.87 -2.98
C VAL A 160 -2.86 -15.46 -3.31
N CYS A 161 -1.94 -15.67 -2.36
CA CYS A 161 -0.53 -15.29 -2.51
C CYS A 161 0.28 -16.37 -3.23
N GLY A 162 1.31 -15.98 -3.99
CA GLY A 162 2.29 -16.89 -4.60
C GLY A 162 1.80 -17.64 -5.84
N ASN A 163 0.58 -17.35 -6.32
CA ASN A 163 0.00 -17.97 -7.50
C ASN A 163 0.23 -17.09 -8.75
N ARG A 164 1.06 -17.57 -9.69
CA ARG A 164 1.35 -16.89 -10.96
C ARG A 164 0.12 -16.48 -11.79
N ARG A 165 -1.03 -17.15 -11.62
CA ARG A 165 -2.29 -16.84 -12.32
C ARG A 165 -3.14 -15.79 -11.59
N LYS A 166 -2.68 -15.30 -10.44
CA LYS A 166 -3.28 -14.18 -9.71
C LYS A 166 -2.16 -13.19 -9.41
N PRO A 167 -1.76 -12.35 -10.37
CA PRO A 167 -0.74 -11.32 -10.20
C PRO A 167 -1.02 -10.43 -8.98
N GLY A 168 0.03 -9.89 -8.36
CA GLY A 168 -0.12 -8.85 -7.35
C GLY A 168 -0.74 -7.60 -7.97
N VAL A 169 -1.65 -6.93 -7.25
CA VAL A 169 -2.38 -5.76 -7.74
C VAL A 169 -2.08 -4.58 -6.82
N PHE A 170 -1.86 -3.42 -7.43
CA PHE A 170 -1.48 -2.21 -6.73
C PHE A 170 -2.27 -1.01 -7.29
N THR A 171 -2.68 -0.10 -6.42
CA THR A 171 -3.33 1.17 -6.77
C THR A 171 -2.25 2.19 -7.13
N ARG A 172 -2.22 2.68 -8.38
CA ARG A 172 -1.22 3.65 -8.87
C ARG A 172 -1.42 4.99 -8.17
N VAL A 173 -0.38 5.58 -7.56
CA VAL A 173 -0.57 6.82 -6.77
C VAL A 173 -0.74 8.06 -7.65
N ALA A 174 -0.14 8.09 -8.83
CA ALA A 174 -0.13 9.26 -9.71
C ALA A 174 -1.54 9.77 -10.05
N THR A 175 -2.49 8.85 -10.28
CA THR A 175 -3.88 9.17 -10.60
C THR A 175 -4.64 9.81 -9.43
N TYR A 176 -4.13 9.67 -8.21
CA TYR A 176 -4.76 10.18 -6.98
C TYR A 176 -4.01 11.34 -6.34
N VAL A 177 -2.87 11.78 -6.91
CA VAL A 177 -2.12 12.95 -6.39
C VAL A 177 -3.01 14.18 -6.20
N PRO A 178 -3.91 14.56 -7.13
CA PRO A 178 -4.81 15.69 -6.89
C PRO A 178 -5.72 15.53 -5.66
N TRP A 179 -6.22 14.32 -5.41
CA TRP A 179 -7.01 14.03 -4.20
C TRP A 179 -6.14 14.08 -2.94
N ILE A 180 -4.95 13.47 -2.99
CA ILE A 180 -4.01 13.46 -1.86
C ILE A 180 -3.66 14.91 -1.48
N GLU A 181 -3.30 15.75 -2.43
CA GLU A 181 -2.94 17.16 -2.18
C GLU A 181 -4.11 17.97 -1.64
N ASN A 182 -5.32 17.74 -2.16
CA ASN A 182 -6.52 18.42 -1.68
C ASN A 182 -6.87 18.03 -0.22
N VAL A 183 -6.63 16.78 0.18
CA VAL A 183 -6.77 16.35 1.57
C VAL A 183 -5.68 16.99 2.44
N LEU A 184 -4.43 16.98 1.98
CA LEU A 184 -3.29 17.54 2.72
C LEU A 184 -3.39 19.07 2.90
N SER A 185 -4.00 19.80 1.95
CA SER A 185 -4.22 21.24 2.06
C SER A 185 -5.36 21.62 3.03
N GLY A 186 -6.09 20.64 3.57
CA GLY A 186 -7.20 20.87 4.50
C GLY A 186 -8.53 21.25 3.82
N ASN A 187 -8.63 21.07 2.51
CA ASN A 187 -9.82 21.45 1.71
C ASN A 187 -10.91 20.37 1.69
N VAL A 188 -10.68 19.21 2.32
CA VAL A 188 -11.67 18.13 2.43
C VAL A 188 -12.17 18.05 3.85
N SER A 189 -13.49 18.15 4.02
CA SER A 189 -14.19 17.89 5.27
C SER A 189 -13.84 16.49 5.75
N VAL A 190 -13.07 16.41 6.83
CA VAL A 190 -12.70 15.13 7.40
C VAL A 190 -13.90 14.59 8.15
N ASN A 191 -14.52 13.54 7.62
CA ASN A 191 -15.44 12.75 8.42
C ASN A 191 -14.61 12.04 9.48
N VAL A 192 -14.62 12.57 10.70
CA VAL A 192 -14.24 11.82 11.89
C VAL A 192 -15.32 10.77 12.09
N THR A 193 -15.26 9.69 11.30
CA THR A 193 -15.98 8.47 11.64
C THR A 193 -15.17 7.77 12.71
N ALA A 194 -15.57 8.02 13.96
CA ALA A 194 -15.39 7.06 15.04
C ALA A 194 -16.24 5.82 14.75
#